data_AF-A0A0T7D420-F1
#
_entry.id   AF-A0A0T7D420-F1
#
_cell.length_a   1.000
_cell.length_b   1.000
_cell.length_c   1.000
_cell.angle_alpha   90.00
_cell.angle_beta   90.00
_cell.angle_gamma   90.00
#
_symmetry.space_group_name_H-M   'P 1'
#
loop_
_entity.id
_entity.type
_entity.pdbx_description
1 polymer ?
#
loop_
_entity_poly.entity_id
_entity_poly.type
_entity_poly.pdbx_seq_one_letter_code
_entity_poly.pdbx_strand_id
1 'polypeptide(L)'
;MKKTLTFAALHFTIAFSVAYVLTGDILIGSLIAMIEPSVNTVAFYFHEKAWAQVPALKARQWMTKLKTASFASIHFSVAFTVVYLLTGDAFIGGVMALLEPTLNTVAYYFHEKVWLRKADNQMAQQQFCLHQHA
;
A
#
# COMPACT_ATOMS: atom_id res chain seq x y z
N MET A 1 0.98 5.98 16.61
CA MET A 1 1.52 6.94 15.62
C MET A 1 2.86 6.52 15.03
N LYS A 2 3.87 6.13 15.82
CA LYS A 2 5.21 5.77 15.29
C LYS A 2 5.17 4.64 14.24
N LYS A 3 4.42 3.54 14.49
CA LYS A 3 4.28 2.43 13.52
C LYS A 3 3.72 2.87 12.18
N THR A 4 2.62 3.63 12.20
CA THR A 4 1.91 4.09 11.00
C THR A 4 2.78 5.01 10.13
N LEU A 5 3.54 5.90 10.76
CA LEU A 5 4.49 6.76 10.05
C LEU A 5 5.62 5.96 9.40
N THR A 6 6.19 4.99 10.13
CA THR A 6 7.24 4.12 9.57
C THR A 6 6.75 3.23 8.44
N PHE A 7 5.49 2.80 8.49
CA PHE A 7 4.85 2.06 7.41
C PHE A 7 4.68 2.92 6.14
N ALA A 8 4.15 4.14 6.29
CA ALA A 8 3.99 5.06 5.17
C ALA A 8 5.34 5.44 4.54
N ALA A 9 6.37 5.68 5.36
CA ALA A 9 7.72 5.96 4.89
C ALA A 9 8.32 4.78 4.11
N LEU A 10 8.10 3.54 4.55
CA LEU A 10 8.56 2.35 3.83
C LEU A 10 7.87 2.21 2.47
N HIS A 11 6.55 2.34 2.42
CA HIS A 11 5.79 2.29 1.18
C HIS A 11 6.30 3.33 0.18
N PHE A 12 6.44 4.58 0.63
CA PHE A 12 6.96 5.67 -0.18
C PHE A 12 8.38 5.39 -0.69
N THR A 13 9.27 4.89 0.17
CA THR A 13 10.66 4.59 -0.20
C THR A 13 10.71 3.50 -1.28
N ILE A 14 9.87 2.47 -1.18
CA ILE A 14 9.84 1.37 -2.14
C ILE A 14 9.24 1.84 -3.46
N ALA A 15 8.08 2.48 -3.43
CA ALA A 15 7.43 3.04 -4.62
C ALA A 15 8.38 3.97 -5.38
N PHE A 16 9.02 4.90 -4.66
CA PHE A 16 10.04 5.78 -5.23
C PHE A 16 11.23 5.02 -5.82
N SER A 17 11.79 4.05 -5.08
CA SER A 17 12.99 3.32 -5.52
C SER A 17 12.71 2.48 -6.77
N VAL A 18 11.56 1.80 -6.81
CA VAL A 18 11.16 0.99 -7.97
C VAL A 18 10.90 1.89 -9.17
N ALA A 19 10.14 2.98 -8.97
CA ALA A 19 9.88 3.94 -10.04
C ALA A 19 11.18 4.55 -10.58
N TYR A 20 12.10 4.98 -9.70
CA TYR A 20 13.40 5.52 -10.08
C TYR A 20 14.26 4.51 -10.86
N VAL A 21 14.29 3.25 -10.43
CA VAL A 21 15.03 2.18 -11.15
C VAL A 21 14.45 1.94 -12.54
N LEU A 22 13.13 2.04 -12.72
CA LEU A 22 12.46 1.79 -14.00
C LEU A 22 12.48 3.00 -14.94
N THR A 23 12.40 4.23 -14.41
CA THR A 23 12.31 5.45 -15.22
C THR A 23 13.64 6.17 -15.36
N GLY A 24 14.57 5.96 -14.44
CA GLY A 24 15.84 6.70 -14.35
C GLY A 24 15.71 8.15 -13.88
N ASP A 25 14.49 8.61 -13.54
CA ASP A 25 14.21 10.00 -13.19
C ASP A 25 13.61 10.11 -11.78
N ILE A 26 14.32 10.86 -10.92
CA ILE A 26 13.92 11.15 -9.54
C ILE A 26 12.61 11.93 -9.48
N LEU A 27 12.39 12.87 -10.41
CA LEU A 27 11.19 13.69 -10.45
C LEU A 27 9.97 12.82 -10.77
N ILE A 28 10.06 11.99 -11.82
CA ILE A 28 8.98 11.08 -12.20
C ILE A 28 8.71 10.06 -11.10
N GLY A 29 9.75 9.47 -10.51
CA GLY A 29 9.59 8.53 -9.40
C GLY A 29 8.93 9.15 -8.17
N SER A 30 9.25 10.41 -7.84
CA SER A 30 8.60 11.14 -6.74
C SER A 30 7.15 11.48 -7.05
N LEU A 31 6.84 11.89 -8.29
CA LEU A 31 5.48 12.17 -8.73
C LEU A 31 4.61 10.92 -8.64
N ILE A 32 5.08 9.78 -9.14
CA ILE A 32 4.35 8.50 -9.08
C ILE A 32 4.03 8.15 -7.62
N ALA A 33 5.06 8.14 -6.75
CA ALA A 33 4.93 7.77 -5.34
C ALA A 33 3.95 8.66 -4.55
N MET A 34 3.65 9.88 -5.02
CA MET A 34 2.67 10.78 -4.40
C MET A 34 1.30 10.72 -5.06
N ILE A 35 1.26 10.74 -6.39
CA ILE A 35 0.01 10.89 -7.16
C ILE A 35 -0.78 9.60 -7.13
N GLU A 36 -0.13 8.45 -7.28
CA GLU A 36 -0.81 7.16 -7.31
C GLU A 36 -1.67 6.90 -6.06
N PRO A 37 -1.13 6.93 -4.81
CA PRO A 37 -1.95 6.68 -3.63
C PRO A 37 -3.05 7.74 -3.44
N SER A 38 -2.82 8.97 -3.91
CA SER A 38 -3.80 10.06 -3.85
C SER A 38 -4.99 9.78 -4.77
N VAL A 39 -4.73 9.47 -6.05
CA VAL A 39 -5.76 9.16 -7.05
C VAL A 39 -6.49 7.86 -6.69
N ASN A 40 -5.76 6.84 -6.23
CA ASN A 40 -6.35 5.57 -5.84
C ASN A 40 -7.30 5.73 -4.63
N THR A 41 -6.97 6.61 -3.68
CA THR A 41 -7.87 6.93 -2.55
C THR A 41 -9.19 7.57 -3.04
N VAL A 42 -9.11 8.48 -4.01
CA VAL A 42 -10.29 9.11 -4.61
C VAL A 42 -11.12 8.09 -5.38
N ALA A 43 -10.48 7.25 -6.20
CA ALA A 43 -11.15 6.18 -6.94
C ALA A 43 -11.84 5.20 -6.00
N PHE A 44 -11.19 4.83 -4.89
CA PHE A 44 -11.76 3.96 -3.86
C PHE A 44 -12.98 4.59 -3.18
N TYR A 45 -12.95 5.89 -2.87
CA TYR A 45 -14.11 6.58 -2.31
C TYR A 45 -15.33 6.47 -3.23
N PHE A 46 -15.16 6.68 -4.53
CA PHE A 46 -16.24 6.53 -5.50
C PHE A 46 -16.69 5.08 -5.66
N HIS A 47 -15.76 4.12 -5.63
CA HIS A 47 -16.07 2.68 -5.66
C HIS A 47 -16.96 2.27 -4.49
N GLU A 48 -16.61 2.65 -3.27
CA GLU A 48 -17.43 2.35 -2.09
C GLU A 48 -18.79 3.04 -2.16
N LYS A 49 -18.82 4.29 -2.63
CA LYS A 49 -20.08 5.03 -2.82
C LYS A 49 -21.00 4.33 -3.83
N ALA A 50 -20.46 3.86 -4.95
CA ALA A 50 -21.21 3.12 -5.96
C ALA A 50 -21.73 1.79 -5.41
N TRP A 51 -20.91 1.06 -4.65
CA TRP A 51 -21.32 -0.19 -3.99
C TRP A 51 -22.45 0.00 -2.97
N ALA A 52 -22.45 1.12 -2.24
CA ALA A 52 -23.48 1.43 -1.26
C ALA A 52 -24.81 1.90 -1.88
N GLN A 53 -24.76 2.54 -3.06
CA GLN A 53 -25.92 3.14 -3.72
C GLN A 53 -26.67 2.19 -4.64
N VAL A 54 -25.98 1.24 -5.28
CA VAL A 54 -26.61 0.32 -6.24
C VAL A 54 -27.21 -0.90 -5.52
N PRO A 55 -28.54 -1.13 -5.57
CA PRO A 55 -29.19 -2.24 -4.85
C PRO A 55 -28.63 -3.62 -5.22
N ALA A 56 -28.29 -3.83 -6.48
CA ALA A 56 -27.70 -5.07 -6.98
C ALA A 56 -26.28 -5.34 -6.44
N LEU A 57 -25.48 -4.28 -6.23
CA LEU A 57 -24.16 -4.39 -5.60
C LEU A 57 -24.30 -4.55 -4.09
N LYS A 58 -25.21 -3.81 -3.46
CA LYS A 58 -25.52 -3.93 -2.03
C LYS A 58 -25.97 -5.35 -1.64
N ALA A 59 -26.78 -6.01 -2.46
CA ALA A 59 -27.14 -7.42 -2.27
C ALA A 59 -25.95 -8.38 -2.38
N ARG A 60 -24.92 -8.01 -3.16
CA ARG A 60 -23.68 -8.78 -3.34
C ARG A 60 -22.57 -8.38 -2.37
N GLN A 61 -22.81 -7.45 -1.44
CA GLN A 61 -21.84 -7.00 -0.44
C GLN A 61 -21.28 -8.16 0.39
N TRP A 62 -22.15 -9.15 0.64
CA TRP A 62 -21.82 -10.35 1.40
C TRP A 62 -20.80 -11.25 0.69
N MET A 63 -20.58 -11.08 -0.62
CA MET A 63 -19.57 -11.79 -1.39
C MET A 63 -18.24 -11.03 -1.37
N THR A 64 -17.48 -11.18 -0.28
CA THR A 64 -16.19 -10.50 -0.06
C THR A 64 -15.23 -10.67 -1.23
N LYS A 65 -15.23 -11.84 -1.89
CA LYS A 65 -14.40 -12.13 -3.07
C LYS A 65 -14.64 -11.16 -4.23
N LEU A 66 -15.90 -10.83 -4.53
CA LEU A 66 -16.24 -9.89 -5.60
C LEU A 66 -15.83 -8.46 -5.23
N LYS A 67 -16.03 -8.07 -3.98
CA LYS A 67 -15.65 -6.75 -3.50
C LYS A 67 -14.14 -6.55 -3.58
N THR A 68 -13.35 -7.52 -3.09
CA THR A 68 -11.89 -7.50 -3.16
C THR A 68 -11.37 -7.57 -4.59
N ALA A 69 -11.97 -8.38 -5.47
CA ALA A 69 -11.58 -8.43 -6.88
C ALA A 69 -11.85 -7.08 -7.58
N SER A 70 -13.00 -6.45 -7.31
CA SER A 70 -13.31 -5.13 -7.86
C SER A 70 -12.36 -4.05 -7.33
N PHE A 71 -12.01 -4.12 -6.03
CA PHE A 71 -11.01 -3.24 -5.42
C PHE A 71 -9.63 -3.39 -6.09
N ALA A 72 -9.15 -4.61 -6.26
CA ALA A 72 -7.87 -4.89 -6.91
C ALA A 72 -7.87 -4.42 -8.37
N SER A 73 -8.97 -4.60 -9.10
CA SER A 73 -9.08 -4.16 -10.50
C SER A 73 -9.01 -2.64 -10.65
N ILE A 74 -9.63 -1.88 -9.73
CA ILE A 74 -9.59 -0.41 -9.76
C ILE A 74 -8.21 0.07 -9.39
N HIS A 75 -7.61 -0.49 -8.34
CA HIS A 75 -6.24 -0.14 -7.95
C HIS A 75 -5.25 -0.36 -9.09
N PHE A 76 -5.30 -1.55 -9.71
CA PHE A 76 -4.47 -1.87 -10.87
C PHE A 76 -4.71 -0.91 -12.04
N SER A 77 -5.97 -0.64 -12.39
CA SER A 77 -6.31 0.27 -13.48
C SER A 77 -5.82 1.70 -13.22
N VAL A 78 -5.95 2.19 -11.98
CA VAL A 78 -5.52 3.54 -11.60
C VAL A 78 -3.99 3.63 -11.60
N ALA A 79 -3.30 2.68 -10.95
CA ALA A 79 -1.83 2.64 -10.92
C ALA A 79 -1.25 2.58 -12.34
N PHE A 80 -1.77 1.67 -13.18
CA PHE A 80 -1.38 1.57 -14.58
C PHE A 80 -1.58 2.89 -15.33
N THR A 81 -2.76 3.50 -15.21
CA THR A 81 -3.10 4.73 -15.94
C THR A 81 -2.24 5.91 -15.51
N VAL A 82 -2.05 6.09 -14.20
CA VAL A 82 -1.24 7.18 -13.65
C VAL A 82 0.21 7.04 -14.11
N VAL A 83 0.80 5.85 -13.96
CA VAL A 83 2.19 5.62 -14.36
C VAL A 83 2.34 5.75 -15.88
N TYR A 84 1.41 5.19 -16.67
CA TYR A 84 1.41 5.34 -18.12
C TYR A 84 1.35 6.81 -18.56
N LEU A 85 0.50 7.63 -17.93
CA LEU A 85 0.42 9.06 -18.24
C LEU A 85 1.69 9.83 -17.86
N LEU A 86 2.36 9.43 -16.78
CA LEU A 86 3.59 10.10 -16.31
C LEU A 86 4.85 9.65 -17.06
N THR A 87 4.91 8.40 -17.50
CA THR A 87 6.10 7.83 -18.17
C THR A 87 5.96 7.74 -19.69
N GLY A 88 4.74 7.73 -20.21
CA GLY A 88 4.46 7.48 -21.63
C GLY A 88 4.64 6.03 -22.06
N ASP A 89 4.99 5.12 -21.14
CA ASP A 89 5.29 3.72 -21.44
C ASP A 89 4.32 2.77 -20.71
N ALA A 90 3.55 2.02 -21.52
CA ALA A 90 2.59 1.04 -21.02
C ALA A 90 3.28 -0.15 -20.34
N PHE A 91 4.51 -0.49 -20.74
CA PHE A 91 5.29 -1.55 -20.10
C PHE A 91 5.67 -1.13 -18.67
N ILE A 92 6.18 0.09 -18.49
CA ILE A 92 6.52 0.60 -17.15
C ILE A 92 5.26 0.67 -16.27
N GLY A 93 4.14 1.16 -16.82
CA GLY A 93 2.86 1.19 -16.11
C GLY A 93 2.38 -0.20 -15.66
N GLY A 94 2.48 -1.21 -16.53
CA GLY A 94 2.12 -2.59 -16.19
C GLY A 94 3.03 -3.22 -15.15
N VAL A 95 4.34 -2.99 -15.26
CA VAL A 95 5.33 -3.51 -14.30
C VAL A 95 5.14 -2.86 -12.92
N MET A 96 4.98 -1.54 -12.86
CA MET A 96 4.76 -0.81 -11.60
C MET A 96 3.49 -1.28 -10.88
N ALA A 97 2.36 -1.37 -11.61
CA ALA A 97 1.08 -1.80 -11.06
C ALA A 97 1.09 -3.23 -10.45
N LEU A 98 2.10 -4.05 -10.78
CA LEU A 98 2.30 -5.38 -10.21
C LEU A 98 3.41 -5.42 -9.14
N LEU A 99 4.51 -4.70 -9.37
CA LEU A 99 5.66 -4.73 -8.48
C LEU A 99 5.43 -3.97 -7.18
N GLU A 100 4.72 -2.84 -7.20
CA GLU A 100 4.51 -2.06 -5.98
C GLU A 100 3.71 -2.81 -4.91
N PRO A 101 2.56 -3.45 -5.21
CA PRO A 101 1.84 -4.23 -4.21
C PRO A 101 2.65 -5.40 -3.67
N THR A 102 3.44 -6.06 -4.52
CA THR A 102 4.22 -7.25 -4.13
C THR A 102 5.41 -6.88 -3.24
N LEU A 103 6.20 -5.88 -3.64
CA LEU A 103 7.36 -5.41 -2.86
C LEU A 103 6.93 -4.77 -1.54
N ASN A 104 5.84 -4.00 -1.55
CA ASN A 104 5.31 -3.40 -0.33
C ASN A 104 4.79 -4.48 0.65
N THR A 105 4.19 -5.56 0.15
CA THR A 105 3.77 -6.69 1.00
C THR A 105 4.97 -7.38 1.65
N VAL A 106 6.04 -7.63 0.88
CA VAL A 106 7.28 -8.23 1.40
C VAL A 106 7.92 -7.33 2.45
N ALA A 107 8.02 -6.03 2.18
CA ALA A 107 8.59 -5.08 3.12
C ALA A 107 7.75 -4.93 4.40
N TYR A 108 6.42 -4.96 4.27
CA TYR A 108 5.52 -4.97 5.43
C TYR A 108 5.75 -6.21 6.30
N TYR A 109 5.90 -7.39 5.70
CA TYR A 109 6.22 -8.61 6.45
C TYR A 109 7.51 -8.48 7.27
N PHE A 110 8.58 -7.92 6.68
CA PHE A 110 9.83 -7.69 7.40
C PHE A 110 9.70 -6.60 8.47
N HIS A 111 9.00 -5.50 8.18
CA HIS A 111 8.72 -4.42 9.13
C HIS A 111 7.99 -4.95 10.37
N GLU A 112 6.96 -5.76 10.15
CA GLU A 112 6.19 -6.38 11.23
C GLU A 112 7.07 -7.34 12.04
N LYS A 113 7.90 -8.17 11.39
CA LYS A 113 8.83 -9.09 12.07
C LYS A 113 9.85 -8.37 12.94
N VAL A 114 10.39 -7.25 12.48
CA VAL A 114 11.32 -6.41 13.26
C VAL A 114 10.59 -5.76 14.43
N TRP A 115 9.35 -5.31 14.22
CA TRP A 115 8.57 -4.70 15.27
C TRP A 115 8.21 -5.71 16.37
N LEU A 116 7.79 -6.93 16.01
CA LEU A 116 7.47 -7.98 16.96
C LEU A 116 8.67 -8.30 17.85
N ARG A 117 9.88 -8.40 17.30
CA ARG A 117 11.12 -8.59 18.07
C ARG A 117 11.38 -7.45 19.08
N LYS A 118 11.08 -6.20 18.70
CA LYS A 118 11.22 -5.06 19.61
C LYS A 118 10.14 -5.02 20.69
N ALA A 119 8.91 -5.41 20.35
CA ALA A 119 7.81 -5.50 21.32
C ALA A 119 8.06 -6.59 22.37
N ASP A 120 8.58 -7.74 21.93
CA ASP A 120 8.91 -8.87 22.81
C ASP A 120 10.03 -8.51 23.81
N ASN A 121 11.06 -7.80 23.34
CA ASN A 121 12.12 -7.27 24.22
C ASN A 121 11.60 -6.24 25.24
N GLN A 122 10.58 -5.44 24.90
CA GLN A 122 9.98 -4.48 25.83
C GLN A 122 9.13 -5.18 26.91
N MET A 123 8.37 -6.21 26.55
CA MET A 123 7.60 -7.01 27.51
C MET A 123 8.53 -7.78 28.46
N ALA A 124 9.59 -8.40 27.94
CA ALA A 124 10.58 -9.10 28.76
C ALA A 124 11.28 -8.18 29.77
N GLN A 125 11.63 -6.95 29.36
CA GLN A 125 12.29 -5.99 30.24
C GLN A 125 11.34 -5.43 31.32
N GLN A 126 10.06 -5.24 31.01
CA GLN A 126 9.06 -4.78 31.97
C GLN A 126 8.73 -5.85 33.01
N GLN A 127 8.71 -7.13 32.61
CA GLN A 127 8.51 -8.26 33.51
C GLN A 127 9.74 -8.48 34.42
N PHE A 128 10.95 -8.28 33.89
CA PHE A 128 12.19 -8.32 34.67
C PHE A 128 12.25 -7.18 35.72
N CYS A 129 11.89 -5.95 35.34
CA CYS A 129 11.82 -4.82 36.29
C CYS A 129 10.75 -5.04 37.37
N LEU A 130 9.58 -5.60 37.05
CA LEU A 130 8.53 -5.88 38.04
C LEU A 130 8.94 -6.99 39.03
N HIS A 131 9.70 -7.99 38.59
CA HIS A 131 10.15 -9.09 39.44
C HIS A 131 11.34 -8.72 40.35
N GLN A 132 12.00 -7.59 40.09
CA GLN A 132 13.13 -7.08 40.88
C GLN A 132 12.71 -6.10 41.99
N HIS A 133 11.42 -5.73 42.03
CA HIS A 133 10.82 -4.83 43.02
C HIS A 133 9.77 -5.51 43.93
N ALA A 134 9.68 -6.84 43.91
CA ALA A 134 8.88 -7.67 44.82
C ALA A 134 9.80 -8.50 45.73
#